data_AF-A0A2M7QZZ4-F1
#
_entry.id   AF-A0A2M7QZZ4-F1
#
_cell.length_a   1.000
_cell.length_b   1.000
_cell.length_c   1.000
_cell.angle_alpha   90.00
_cell.angle_beta   90.00
_cell.angle_gamma   90.00
#
_symmetry.space_group_name_H-M   'P 1'
#
loop_
_entity.id
_entity.type
_entity.pdbx_description
1 polymer ?
#
loop_
_entity_poly.entity_id
_entity_poly.type
_entity_poly.pdbx_seq_one_letter_code
_entity_poly.pdbx_strand_id
1 'polypeptide(L)'
;MSINIKTRAHVLIEEDIVKEIDKLVGKKKRSSFISEATKKELKRLRQLSLIKKLKGVWKDEDHPELTGKEGTYKWVRKLRAEDEKALRKKLA
;
A
#
# COMPACT_ATOMS: atom_id res chain seq x y z
N MET A 1 -15.66 3.87 17.06
CA MET A 1 -15.99 2.65 16.28
C MET A 1 -16.66 3.10 14.98
N SER A 2 -16.00 2.95 13.84
CA SER A 2 -16.63 3.25 12.54
C SER A 2 -17.51 2.06 12.15
N ILE A 3 -18.82 2.25 12.10
CA ILE A 3 -19.77 1.24 11.63
C ILE A 3 -19.53 1.06 10.13
N ASN A 4 -19.17 -0.16 9.71
CA ASN A 4 -18.96 -0.49 8.30
C ASN A 4 -20.31 -0.77 7.64
N ILE A 5 -20.99 0.28 7.21
CA ILE A 5 -22.27 0.19 6.52
C ILE A 5 -22.01 -0.22 5.07
N LYS A 6 -22.53 -1.38 4.66
CA LYS A 6 -22.49 -1.85 3.27
C LYS A 6 -23.70 -1.30 2.52
N THR A 7 -23.45 -0.55 1.45
CA THR A 7 -24.49 -0.04 0.55
C THR A 7 -24.50 -0.86 -0.74
N ARG A 8 -25.70 -1.11 -1.30
CA ARG A 8 -25.83 -1.74 -2.63
C ARG A 8 -25.57 -0.70 -3.73
N ALA A 9 -24.77 -1.07 -4.72
CA ALA A 9 -24.54 -0.30 -5.94
C ALA A 9 -24.83 -1.21 -7.14
N HIS A 10 -25.58 -0.71 -8.12
CA HIS A 10 -25.77 -1.38 -9.40
C HIS A 10 -24.61 -0.97 -10.33
N VAL A 11 -23.86 -1.98 -10.81
CA VAL A 11 -22.71 -1.78 -11.70
C VAL A 11 -22.87 -2.73 -12.89
N LEU A 12 -22.68 -2.20 -14.10
CA LEU A 12 -22.63 -2.99 -15.33
C LEU A 12 -21.20 -3.51 -15.52
N ILE A 13 -21.06 -4.81 -15.74
CA ILE A 13 -19.78 -5.49 -15.93
C ILE A 13 -19.95 -6.46 -17.10
N GLU A 14 -18.91 -6.57 -17.92
CA GLU A 14 -18.87 -7.52 -19.04
C GLU A 14 -18.98 -8.98 -18.55
N GLU A 15 -19.66 -9.81 -19.34
CA GLU A 15 -20.03 -11.17 -18.92
C GLU A 15 -18.80 -12.08 -18.77
N ASP A 16 -17.81 -11.91 -19.63
CA ASP A 16 -16.54 -12.62 -19.61
C ASP A 16 -15.75 -12.36 -18.32
N ILE A 17 -15.69 -11.11 -17.87
CA ILE A 17 -15.08 -10.72 -16.59
C ILE A 17 -15.81 -11.39 -15.43
N VAL A 18 -17.14 -11.40 -15.43
CA VAL A 18 -17.92 -12.08 -14.38
C VAL A 18 -17.64 -13.58 -14.36
N LYS A 19 -17.55 -14.23 -15.53
CA LYS A 19 -17.20 -15.65 -15.65
C LYS A 19 -15.79 -15.93 -15.14
N GLU A 20 -14.84 -15.04 -15.40
CA GLU A 20 -13.48 -15.17 -14.89
C GLU A 20 -13.41 -15.05 -13.37
N ILE A 21 -14.08 -14.04 -12.80
CA ILE A 21 -14.19 -13.87 -11.34
C ILE A 21 -14.82 -15.13 -10.72
N ASP A 22 -15.88 -15.67 -11.33
CA ASP A 22 -16.51 -16.90 -10.85
C ASP A 22 -15.56 -18.09 -10.83
N LYS A 23 -14.71 -18.25 -11.85
CA LYS A 23 -13.70 -19.32 -11.89
C LYS A 23 -12.68 -19.17 -10.75
N LEU A 24 -12.31 -17.94 -10.41
CA LEU A 24 -11.28 -17.67 -9.39
C LEU A 24 -11.80 -17.73 -7.95
N VAL A 25 -12.95 -17.13 -7.67
CA VAL A 25 -13.45 -16.96 -6.29
C VAL A 25 -14.81 -17.61 -6.02
N GLY A 26 -15.48 -18.10 -7.06
CA GLY A 26 -16.82 -18.67 -6.97
C GLY A 26 -17.95 -17.63 -6.93
N LYS A 27 -19.16 -18.07 -7.31
CA LYS A 27 -20.34 -17.20 -7.55
C LYS A 27 -20.78 -16.34 -6.36
N LYS A 28 -20.52 -16.77 -5.12
CA LYS A 28 -20.95 -16.06 -3.90
C LYS A 28 -19.98 -14.98 -3.41
N LYS A 29 -18.78 -14.87 -4.01
CA LYS A 29 -17.71 -13.98 -3.52
C LYS A 29 -17.43 -12.77 -4.42
N ARG A 30 -18.23 -12.57 -5.47
CA ARG A 30 -18.06 -11.47 -6.44
C ARG A 30 -18.00 -10.08 -5.80
N SER A 31 -18.95 -9.76 -4.92
CA SER A 31 -19.02 -8.44 -4.28
C SER A 31 -17.81 -8.16 -3.38
N SER A 32 -17.33 -9.17 -2.65
CA SER A 32 -16.13 -9.05 -1.84
C SER A 32 -14.90 -8.84 -2.70
N PHE A 33 -14.74 -9.64 -3.76
CA PHE A 33 -13.63 -9.55 -4.69
C PHE A 33 -13.56 -8.18 -5.37
N ILE A 34 -14.69 -7.71 -5.92
CA ILE A 34 -14.77 -6.39 -6.57
C ILE A 34 -14.48 -5.28 -5.55
N SER A 35 -15.00 -5.38 -4.33
CA SER A 35 -14.74 -4.39 -3.29
C SER A 35 -13.25 -4.31 -2.92
N GLU A 36 -12.59 -5.45 -2.76
CA GLU A 36 -11.15 -5.52 -2.46
C GLU A 36 -10.29 -5.01 -3.61
N ALA A 37 -10.59 -5.43 -4.84
CA ALA A 37 -9.93 -4.94 -6.05
C ALA A 37 -10.06 -3.41 -6.17
N THR A 38 -11.27 -2.89 -5.95
CA THR A 38 -11.55 -1.45 -5.99
C THR A 38 -10.80 -0.71 -4.89
N LYS A 39 -10.75 -1.24 -3.66
CA LYS A 39 -9.97 -0.66 -2.56
C LYS A 39 -8.48 -0.58 -2.91
N LYS A 40 -7.93 -1.64 -3.50
CA LYS A 40 -6.52 -1.69 -3.93
C LYS A 40 -6.24 -0.63 -4.99
N GLU A 41 -7.12 -0.50 -5.99
CA GLU A 41 -6.94 0.47 -7.06
C GLU A 41 -7.11 1.91 -6.56
N LEU A 42 -8.11 2.19 -5.72
CA LEU A 42 -8.26 3.50 -5.08
C LEU A 42 -7.04 3.89 -4.26
N LYS A 43 -6.44 2.95 -3.53
CA LYS A 43 -5.20 3.18 -2.78
C LYS A 43 -4.06 3.52 -3.73
N ARG A 44 -3.88 2.76 -4.82
CA ARG A 44 -2.86 3.00 -5.84
C ARG A 44 -3.01 4.39 -6.47
N LEU A 45 -4.22 4.75 -6.90
CA LEU A 45 -4.49 6.06 -7.51
C LEU A 45 -4.23 7.22 -6.55
N ARG A 46 -4.65 7.08 -5.27
CA ARG A 46 -4.34 8.07 -4.23
C ARG A 46 -2.83 8.22 -4.05
N GLN A 47 -2.09 7.12 -3.92
CA GLN A 47 -0.63 7.14 -3.79
C GLN A 47 0.04 7.81 -5.00
N LEU A 48 -0.37 7.47 -6.22
CA LEU A 48 0.15 8.10 -7.43
C LEU A 48 -0.13 9.60 -7.45
N SER A 49 -1.33 10.03 -7.05
CA SER A 49 -1.65 11.46 -6.97
C SER A 49 -0.80 12.18 -5.93
N LEU A 50 -0.54 11.54 -4.78
CA LEU A 50 0.32 12.09 -3.73
C LEU A 50 1.77 12.18 -4.20
N ILE A 51 2.31 11.14 -4.84
CA ILE A 51 3.68 11.17 -5.40
C ILE A 51 3.82 12.30 -6.41
N LYS A 52 2.81 12.51 -7.26
CA LYS A 52 2.82 13.64 -8.21
C LYS A 52 2.79 15.00 -7.50
N LYS A 53 1.97 15.15 -6.45
CA LYS A 53 1.85 16.39 -5.66
C LYS A 53 3.08 16.68 -4.82
N LEU A 54 3.69 15.65 -4.24
CA LEU A 54 4.84 15.73 -3.35
C LEU A 54 6.17 15.66 -4.12
N LYS A 55 6.12 15.67 -5.46
CA LYS A 55 7.32 15.67 -6.29
C LYS A 55 8.16 16.90 -5.96
N GLY A 56 9.37 16.69 -5.46
CA GLY A 56 10.30 17.76 -5.06
C GLY A 56 10.13 18.28 -3.62
N VAL A 57 9.24 17.68 -2.82
CA VAL A 57 9.12 17.96 -1.37
C VAL A 57 10.27 17.33 -0.58
N TRP A 58 10.91 16.30 -1.13
CA TRP A 58 12.11 15.69 -0.56
C TRP A 58 13.33 16.14 -1.38
N LYS A 59 14.16 17.02 -0.82
CA LYS A 59 15.41 17.49 -1.44
C LYS A 59 16.61 17.00 -0.63
N ASP A 60 17.75 16.87 -1.30
CA ASP A 60 19.01 16.50 -0.65
C ASP A 60 19.47 17.58 0.35
N GLU A 61 19.14 18.84 0.08
CA GLU A 61 19.40 20.00 0.96
C GLU A 61 18.69 19.87 2.31
N ASP A 62 17.50 19.26 2.33
CA ASP A 62 16.71 19.07 3.55
C ASP A 62 17.21 17.85 4.36
N HIS A 63 18.04 16.98 3.76
CA HIS A 63 18.54 15.72 4.34
C HIS A 63 20.05 15.50 4.05
N PRO A 64 20.93 16.38 4.57
CA PRO A 64 22.38 16.27 4.36
C PRO A 64 22.95 14.94 4.88
N GLU A 65 22.35 14.35 5.92
CA GLU A 65 22.77 13.08 6.51
C GLU A 65 22.59 11.86 5.60
N LEU A 66 21.73 11.98 4.58
CA LEU A 66 21.47 10.96 3.58
C LEU A 66 22.18 11.23 2.24
N THR A 67 22.85 12.37 2.13
CA THR A 67 23.50 12.79 0.90
C THR A 67 24.67 11.88 0.55
N GLY A 68 24.69 11.40 -0.69
CA GLY A 68 25.71 10.49 -1.20
C GLY A 68 25.57 9.04 -0.70
N LYS A 69 26.36 8.15 -1.32
CA LYS A 69 26.30 6.71 -1.03
C LYS A 69 26.65 6.41 0.43
N GLU A 70 27.67 7.06 0.97
CA GLU A 70 28.17 6.77 2.32
C GLU A 70 27.20 7.20 3.43
N GLY A 71 26.56 8.37 3.30
CA GLY A 71 25.53 8.85 4.23
C GLY A 71 24.33 7.89 4.27
N THR A 72 23.83 7.50 3.09
CA THR A 72 22.78 6.49 2.95
C THR A 72 23.18 5.16 3.60
N TYR A 73 24.38 4.64 3.34
CA TYR A 73 24.84 3.37 3.93
C TYR A 73 24.95 3.45 5.46
N LYS A 74 25.44 4.57 6.00
CA LYS A 74 25.55 4.79 7.44
C LYS A 74 24.17 4.81 8.11
N TRP A 75 23.21 5.48 7.49
CA TRP A 75 21.82 5.52 7.95
C TRP A 75 21.15 4.15 7.93
N VAL A 76 21.28 3.40 6.81
CA VAL A 76 20.74 2.03 6.71
C VAL A 76 21.37 1.09 7.74
N ARG A 77 22.69 1.20 8.00
CA ARG A 77 23.35 0.41 9.04
C ARG A 77 22.80 0.71 10.42
N LYS A 78 22.59 1.99 10.74
CA LYS A 78 22.01 2.41 12.03
C LYS A 78 20.61 1.83 12.22
N LEU A 79 19.75 1.96 11.20
CA LEU A 79 18.38 1.41 11.22
C LEU A 79 18.37 -0.10 11.51
N ARG A 80 19.20 -0.88 10.80
CA ARG A 80 19.25 -2.34 11.01
C ARG A 80 19.72 -2.71 12.42
N ALA A 81 20.70 -1.98 12.97
CA ALA A 81 21.18 -2.22 14.32
C ALA A 81 20.12 -1.91 15.39
N GLU A 82 19.31 -0.86 15.18
CA GLU A 82 18.18 -0.52 16.04
C GLU A 82 17.09 -1.59 15.98
N ASP A 83 16.73 -2.06 14.78
CA ASP A 83 15.77 -3.15 14.58
C ASP A 83 16.24 -4.45 15.24
N GLU A 84 17.51 -4.83 15.09
CA GLU A 84 18.09 -6.02 15.71
C GLU A 84 18.05 -5.93 17.24
N LYS A 85 18.38 -4.76 17.80
CA LYS A 85 18.29 -4.51 19.25
C LYS A 85 16.84 -4.61 19.74
N ALA A 86 15.89 -4.07 18.99
CA ALA A 86 14.46 -4.15 19.33
C ALA A 86 13.95 -5.59 19.25
N LEU A 87 14.37 -6.36 18.24
CA LEU A 87 14.03 -7.77 18.10
C LEU A 87 14.59 -8.60 19.27
N ARG A 88 15.87 -8.42 19.61
CA ARG A 88 16.50 -9.09 20.77
C ARG A 88 15.76 -8.81 22.07
N LYS A 89 15.33 -7.57 22.30
CA LYS A 89 14.56 -7.20 23.49
C LYS A 89 13.17 -7.88 23.56
N LYS A 90 12.57 -8.21 22.42
CA LYS A 90 11.27 -8.92 22.38
C LYS A 90 11.39 -10.43 22.56
N LEU A 91 12.58 -10.99 22.31
CA LEU A 91 12.85 -12.42 22.41
C LEU A 91 13.50 -12.83 23.75
N ALA A 92 13.94 -11.86 24.55
CA ALA A 92 14.43 -12.04 25.92
C ALA A 92 13.31 -11.79 26.93
#